data_AF-A0A9N9SPJ9-F1
#
_entry.id   AF-A0A9N9SPJ9-F1
#
_cell.length_a   1.000
_cell.length_b   1.000
_cell.length_c   1.000
_cell.angle_alpha   90.00
_cell.angle_beta   90.00
_cell.angle_gamma   90.00
#
_symmetry.space_group_name_H-M   'P 1'
#
loop_
_entity.id
_entity.type
_entity.pdbx_description
1 polymer ?
#
loop_
_entity_poly.entity_id
_entity_poly.type
_entity_poly.pdbx_seq_one_letter_code
_entity_poly.pdbx_strand_id
1 'polypeptide(L)' 'MRIVRCYILPVLLYGVEAWKLTKATEKRIEAFEMWIYRSILKIWYVDHVANVEVLQRIRKDIEVLNLVKQ' A
#
# COMPACT_ATOMS: atom_id res chain seq x y z
N MET A 1 6.00 -8.31 5.05
CA MET A 1 4.73 -8.17 4.30
C MET A 1 4.31 -9.45 3.56
N ARG A 2 4.45 -10.65 4.14
CA ARG A 2 3.96 -11.87 3.47
C ARG A 2 2.43 -11.93 3.47
N ILE A 3 1.80 -11.52 4.56
CA ILE A 3 0.33 -11.51 4.71
C ILE A 3 -0.33 -10.59 3.68
N VAL A 4 0.11 -9.34 3.58
CA VAL A 4 -0.41 -8.39 2.58
C VAL A 4 -0.28 -8.95 1.18
N ARG A 5 0.89 -9.51 0.85
CA ARG A 5 1.14 -10.08 -0.46
C ARG A 5 0.34 -11.36 -0.75
N CYS A 6 0.04 -12.18 0.25
CA CYS A 6 -0.73 -13.41 0.06
C CYS A 6 -2.24 -13.17 -0.03
N TYR A 7 -2.78 -12.23 0.75
CA TYR A 7 -4.23 -12.03 0.84
C TYR A 7 -4.72 -10.85 0.00
N ILE A 8 -4.00 -9.73 -0.01
CA ILE A 8 -4.47 -8.50 -0.65
C ILE A 8 -4.14 -8.50 -2.14
N LEU A 9 -2.96 -9.01 -2.53
CA LEU A 9 -2.53 -9.03 -3.93
C LEU A 9 -3.48 -9.80 -4.88
N PRO A 10 -3.91 -11.06 -4.59
CA PRO A 10 -4.82 -11.76 -5.50
C PRO A 10 -6.19 -11.07 -5.61
N VAL A 11 -6.68 -10.47 -4.52
CA VAL A 11 -7.94 -9.70 -4.53
C VAL A 11 -7.82 -8.46 -5.41
N LEU A 12 -6.69 -7.75 -5.33
CA LEU A 12 -6.45 -6.58 -6.18
C LEU A 12 -6.26 -6.96 -7.65
N LEU A 13 -5.52 -8.04 -7.94
CA LEU A 13 -5.32 -8.53 -9.30
C LEU A 13 -6.66 -8.91 -9.96
N TYR A 14 -7.51 -9.65 -9.25
CA TYR A 14 -8.86 -9.95 -9.73
C TYR A 14 -9.70 -8.68 -9.93
N GLY A 15 -9.59 -7.71 -9.01
CA GLY A 15 -10.26 -6.41 -9.14
C GLY A 15 -9.83 -5.62 -10.37
N VAL A 16 -8.59 -5.76 -10.83
CA VAL A 16 -8.07 -5.12 -12.04
C VAL A 16 -8.59 -5.78 -13.31
N GLU A 17 -8.78 -7.11 -13.29
CA GLU A 17 -9.42 -7.84 -14.39
C GLU A 17 -10.91 -7.46 -14.54
N ALA A 18 -11.60 -7.25 -13.42
CA ALA A 18 -13.02 -6.92 -13.40
C ALA A 18 -13.32 -5.41 -13.56
N TRP A 19 -12.41 -4.53 -13.15
CA TRP A 19 -12.61 -3.08 -13.15
C TRP A 19 -11.42 -2.31 -13.71
N LYS A 20 -11.72 -1.20 -14.40
CA LYS A 20 -10.70 -0.27 -14.84
C LYS A 20 -10.11 0.48 -13.65
N LEU A 21 -8.80 0.33 -13.43
CA LEU A 21 -8.07 1.15 -12.48
C LEU A 21 -8.16 2.63 -12.88
N THR A 22 -8.67 3.45 -11.96
CA THR A 22 -8.65 4.90 -12.10
C THR A 22 -7.57 5.49 -11.19
N LYS A 23 -7.07 6.68 -11.52
CA LYS A 23 -6.12 7.41 -10.66
C LYS A 23 -6.63 7.60 -9.23
N ALA A 24 -7.95 7.66 -9.03
CA ALA A 24 -8.55 7.74 -7.71
C ALA A 24 -8.40 6.41 -6.94
N THR A 25 -8.60 5.28 -7.60
CA THR A 25 -8.38 3.95 -7.01
C THR A 25 -6.91 3.73 -6.67
N GLU A 26 -5.99 4.14 -7.54
CA GLU A 26 -4.54 4.06 -7.29
C GLU A 26 -4.14 4.81 -6.01
N LYS A 27 -4.56 6.07 -5.86
CA LYS A 27 -4.28 6.86 -4.65
C LYS A 27 -4.86 6.23 -3.39
N ARG A 28 -6.04 5.58 -3.49
CA ARG A 28 -6.65 4.88 -2.35
C ARG A 28 -5.84 3.65 -1.96
N ILE A 29 -5.30 2.90 -2.92
CA ILE A 29 -4.43 1.75 -2.68
C ILE A 29 -3.12 2.20 -2.03
N GLU A 30 -2.48 3.26 -2.54
CA GLU A 30 -1.27 3.84 -1.93
C GLU A 30 -1.54 4.27 -0.47
N ALA A 31 -2.65 4.99 -0.21
CA ALA A 31 -3.01 5.41 1.14
C ALA A 31 -3.27 4.22 2.08
N PHE A 32 -3.88 3.15 1.57
CA PHE A 32 -4.11 1.92 2.31
C PHE A 32 -2.80 1.19 2.66
N GLU A 33 -1.87 1.11 1.70
CA GLU A 33 -0.54 0.53 1.94
C GLU A 33 0.24 1.33 3.00
N MET A 34 0.19 2.67 2.93
CA MET A 34 0.80 3.53 3.95
C MET A 34 0.15 3.39 5.32
N TRP A 35 -1.16 3.18 5.38
CA TRP A 35 -1.85 2.90 6.63
C TRP A 35 -1.35 1.59 7.28
N ILE A 36 -1.24 0.51 6.51
CA ILE A 36 -0.68 -0.77 6.99
C ILE A 36 0.74 -0.58 7.54
N TYR A 37 1.57 0.17 6.81
CA TYR A 37 2.95 0.46 7.19
C TYR A 37 3.05 1.22 8.51
N ARG A 38 2.22 2.25 8.68
CA ARG A 38 2.12 2.98 9.94
C ARG A 38 1.63 2.09 11.07
N SER A 39 0.64 1.23 10.83
CA SER A 39 0.13 0.29 11.85
C SER A 39 1.19 -0.71 12.30
N ILE A 40 1.99 -1.26 11.38
CA ILE A 40 3.08 -2.21 11.69
C ILE A 40 4.19 -1.50 12.48
N LEU A 41 4.54 -0.27 12.10
CA LEU A 41 5.53 0.55 12.81
C LEU A 41 4.99 1.18 14.09
N LYS A 42 3.69 1.01 14.40
CA LYS A 42 2.99 1.64 15.54
C LYS A 42 3.15 3.16 15.56
N ILE A 43 3.20 3.80 14.39
CA ILE A 43 3.31 5.24 14.24
C ILE A 43 1.92 5.84 14.41
N TRP A 44 1.78 6.73 15.38
CA TRP A 44 0.53 7.45 15.62
C TRP A 44 0.46 8.68 14.73
N TYR A 45 -0.75 9.20 14.52
CA TYR A 45 -0.94 10.43 13.75
C TYR A 45 -0.22 11.64 14.40
N VAL A 46 -0.12 11.63 15.73
CA VAL A 46 0.55 12.67 16.54
C VAL A 46 2.03 12.80 16.23
N ASP A 47 2.66 11.72 15.77
CA ASP A 47 4.10 11.72 15.46
C ASP A 47 4.43 12.54 14.20
N HIS A 48 3.41 12.98 13.43
CA HIS A 48 3.53 13.81 12.22
C HIS A 48 4.60 13.33 11.22
N VAL A 49 4.86 12.02 11.19
CA VAL A 49 5.89 11.40 10.36
C VAL A 49 5.52 11.50 8.88
N ALA A 50 6.47 11.89 8.03
CA ALA A 50 6.27 11.96 6.59
C ALA A 50 6.14 10.57 5.96
N ASN A 51 5.37 10.45 4.88
CA ASN A 51 5.19 9.19 4.15
C ASN A 51 6.53 8.63 3.61
N VAL A 52 7.45 9.49 3.18
CA VAL A 52 8.79 9.09 2.73
C VAL A 52 9.58 8.44 3.86
N GLU A 53 9.47 8.97 5.08
CA GLU A 53 10.17 8.45 6.24
C GLU A 53 9.61 7.07 6.68
N VAL A 54 8.29 6.87 6.58
CA VAL A 54 7.66 5.56 6.82
C VAL A 54 8.23 4.48 5.88
N LEU A 55 8.36 4.80 4.59
CA LEU A 55 8.94 3.89 3.59
C LEU A 55 10.42 3.59 3.88
N GLN A 56 11.20 4.60 4.26
CA GLN A 56 12.60 4.41 4.66
C GLN A 56 12.74 3.48 5.87
N ARG A 57 11.87 3.62 6.88
CA ARG A 57 11.88 2.75 8.08
C ARG A 57 11.55 1.29 7.76
N ILE A 58 10.63 1.05 6.82
CA ILE A 58 10.32 -0.30 6.33
C ILE A 58 11.36 -0.84 5.35
N ARG A 59 12.22 0.04 4.80
CA ARG A 59 13.21 -0.27 3.76
C ARG A 59 12.58 -0.92 2.53
N LYS A 60 11.40 -0.44 2.12
CA LYS A 60 10.73 -0.84 0.89
C LYS A 60 10.04 0.33 0.22
N ASP A 61 9.93 0.23 -1.10
CA ASP A 61 9.07 1.09 -1.92
C ASP A 61 7.62 0.59 -1.91
N ILE A 62 6.72 1.38 -2.50
CA ILE A 62 5.30 1.03 -2.70
C ILE A 62 5.25 -0.27 -3.54
N GLU A 63 4.92 -1.41 -2.93
CA GLU A 63 4.98 -2.72 -3.59
C GLU A 63 3.66 -3.04 -4.29
N VAL A 64 2.54 -2.72 -3.65
CA VAL A 64 1.22 -3.19 -4.09
C VAL A 64 0.80 -2.53 -5.40
N LEU A 65 1.01 -1.21 -5.51
CA LEU A 65 0.69 -0.48 -6.74
C LEU A 65 1.58 -0.90 -7.92
N ASN A 66 2.88 -1.10 -7.67
CA ASN A 66 3.84 -1.46 -8.70
C ASN A 66 3.53 -2.84 -9.30
N LEU A 67 3.11 -3.79 -8.48
CA LEU A 67 2.70 -5.14 -8.93
C LEU A 67 1.38 -5.14 -9.70
N VAL A 68 0.50 -4.20 -9.41
CA VAL A 68 -0.82 -4.07 -10.05
C VAL A 68 -0.74 -3.37 -11.41
N LYS A 69 0.30 -2.55 -11.63
CA LYS A 69 0.54 -1.82 -12.89
C LYS A 69 1.47 -2.56 -13.87
N GLN A 70 2.04 -3.69 -13.47
CA GLN A 70 2.99 -4.47 -14.25
C GLN A 70 2.27 -5.33 -15.29
#